data_AF-A0AAT9H8U2-F1
#
_entry.id   AF-A0AAT9H8U2-F1
#
_cell.length_a   1.000
_cell.length_b   1.000
_cell.length_c   1.000
_cell.angle_alpha   90.00
_cell.angle_beta   90.00
_cell.angle_gamma   90.00
#
_symmetry.space_group_name_H-M   'P 1'
#
loop_
_entity.id
_entity.type
_entity.pdbx_description
1 polymer ?
#
loop_
_entity_poly.entity_id
_entity_poly.type
_entity_poly.pdbx_seq_one_letter_code
_entity_poly.pdbx_strand_id
1 'polypeptide(L)' 'MRARGKGAVRKDGSRGDLLVTVEVSVPKDLSGKARDALEAYREATAEEDPRAELFQAAKGA' A
#
# COMPACT_ATOMS: atom_id res chain seq x y z
N MET A 1 -0.42 2.20 9.45
CA MET A 1 0.65 3.11 9.94
C MET A 1 0.10 3.91 11.13
N ARG A 2 0.94 4.46 12.03
CA ARG A 2 0.47 5.18 13.23
C ARG A 2 1.22 6.49 13.47
N ALA A 3 0.49 7.60 13.49
CA ALA A 3 1.00 8.91 13.89
C ALA A 3 0.73 9.13 15.38
N ARG A 4 1.74 8.87 16.21
CA ARG A 4 1.59 8.92 17.67
C ARG A 4 1.32 10.34 18.18
N GLY A 5 0.41 10.48 19.14
CA GLY A 5 0.06 11.76 19.75
C GLY A 5 -0.65 12.76 18.81
N LYS A 6 -1.08 12.31 17.63
CA LYS A 6 -1.83 13.11 16.65
C LYS A 6 -3.34 12.81 16.65
N GLY A 7 -3.79 11.91 17.51
CA GLY A 7 -5.20 11.63 17.71
C GLY A 7 -5.89 12.66 18.61
N ALA A 8 -7.19 12.43 18.87
CA ALA A 8 -8.01 13.33 19.68
C ALA A 8 -7.46 13.51 21.10
N VAL A 9 -7.73 14.69 21.68
CA VAL A 9 -7.43 14.98 23.09
C VAL A 9 -8.44 14.22 23.97
N ARG A 10 -7.94 13.56 25.01
CA ARG A 10 -8.74 12.86 26.01
C ARG A 10 -9.03 13.76 27.21
N LYS A 11 -9.96 13.33 28.06
CA LYS A 11 -10.36 14.07 29.27
C LYS A 11 -9.23 14.26 30.29
N ASP A 12 -8.22 13.40 30.27
CA ASP A 12 -7.03 13.47 31.13
C ASP A 12 -5.93 14.42 30.59
N GLY A 13 -6.20 15.12 29.48
CA GLY A 13 -5.24 16.01 28.83
C GLY A 13 -4.23 15.29 27.92
N SER A 14 -4.20 13.95 27.91
CA SER A 14 -3.37 13.19 26.98
C SER A 14 -3.93 13.25 25.56
N ARG A 15 -3.07 12.99 24.56
CA ARG A 15 -3.51 12.79 23.16
C ARG A 15 -3.50 11.31 22.78
N GLY A 16 -4.49 10.91 22.00
CA GLY A 16 -4.50 9.62 21.33
C GLY A 16 -3.54 9.56 20.15
N ASP A 17 -3.51 8.40 19.51
CA ASP A 17 -2.78 8.19 18.27
C ASP A 17 -3.75 8.26 17.09
N LEU A 18 -3.27 8.72 15.93
CA LEU A 18 -4.02 8.67 14.68
C LEU A 18 -3.59 7.43 13.89
N LEU A 19 -4.57 6.62 13.49
CA LEU A 19 -4.36 5.54 12.55
C LEU A 19 -4.30 6.10 11.13
N VAL A 20 -3.23 5.77 10.42
CA VAL A 20 -3.01 6.18 9.05
C VAL A 20 -3.26 4.99 8.15
N THR A 21 -4.23 5.16 7.25
CA THR A 21 -4.55 4.26 6.15
C THR A 21 -3.84 4.77 4.90
N VAL A 22 -3.17 3.86 4.18
CA VAL A 22 -2.53 4.19 2.90
C VAL A 22 -3.47 3.77 1.79
N GLU A 23 -3.78 4.72 0.91
CA GLU A 23 -4.51 4.47 -0.33
C GLU A 23 -3.53 4.62 -1.49
N VAL A 24 -3.50 3.63 -2.37
CA VAL A 24 -2.63 3.63 -3.56
C VAL A 24 -3.45 4.12 -4.74
N SER A 25 -3.08 5.29 -5.28
CA SER A 25 -3.66 5.83 -6.51
C SER A 25 -2.70 5.60 -7.68
N VAL A 26 -3.21 5.03 -8.77
CA VAL A 26 -2.44 4.74 -9.98
C VAL A 26 -2.98 5.62 -11.12
N PRO A 27 -2.13 6.40 -11.81
CA PRO A 27 -2.57 7.20 -12.95
C PRO A 27 -2.96 6.31 -14.13
N LYS A 28 -3.95 6.76 -14.91
CA LYS A 28 -4.41 6.03 -16.10
C LYS A 28 -3.36 6.03 -17.22
N ASP A 29 -2.67 7.16 -17.38
CA ASP A 29 -1.72 7.39 -18.46
C ASP A 29 -0.32 7.60 -17.89
N LEU A 30 0.67 7.04 -18.58
CA LEU A 30 2.09 7.11 -18.20
C LEU A 30 2.89 7.74 -19.34
N SER A 31 3.81 8.64 -18.98
CA SER A 31 4.85 9.09 -19.93
C SER A 31 5.84 7.96 -20.20
N GLY A 32 6.61 8.05 -21.30
CA GLY A 32 7.60 7.02 -21.66
C GLY A 32 8.56 6.71 -20.50
N LYS A 33 9.16 7.74 -19.89
CA LYS A 33 10.07 7.57 -18.74
C LYS A 33 9.41 6.89 -17.54
N ALA A 34 8.14 7.21 -17.25
CA ALA A 34 7.42 6.61 -16.13
C ALA A 34 7.14 5.13 -16.38
N ARG A 35 6.84 4.76 -17.64
CA ARG A 35 6.67 3.38 -18.06
C ARG A 35 7.97 2.60 -17.94
N ASP A 36 9.08 3.14 -18.46
CA ASP A 36 10.39 2.49 -18.39
C ASP A 36 10.80 2.18 -16.94
N ALA A 37 10.55 3.14 -16.02
CA ALA A 37 10.82 2.94 -14.60
C ALA A 37 9.95 1.84 -13.97
N LEU A 38 8.68 1.73 -14.35
CA LEU A 38 7.78 0.67 -13.88
C LEU A 38 8.16 -0.70 -14.44
N GLU A 39 8.61 -0.77 -15.70
CA GLU A 39 9.10 -2.02 -16.30
C GLU A 39 10.37 -2.51 -15.59
N ALA A 40 11.32 -1.62 -15.30
CA ALA A 40 12.51 -1.96 -14.51
C ALA A 40 12.17 -2.41 -13.09
N TYR A 41 11.22 -1.74 -12.42
CA TYR A 41 10.75 -2.16 -11.10
C TYR A 41 10.10 -3.55 -11.13
N ARG A 42 9.27 -3.83 -12.15
CA ARG A 42 8.64 -5.14 -12.35
C ARG A 42 9.69 -6.25 -12.48
N GLU A 43 10.73 -6.03 -13.27
CA GLU A 43 11.80 -7.01 -13.44
C GLU A 43 12.57 -7.28 -12.14
N ALA A 44 12.86 -6.22 -11.38
CA ALA A 44 13.56 -6.33 -10.10
C ALA A 44 12.73 -7.00 -8.99
N THR A 45 11.39 -7.07 -9.14
CA THR A 45 10.47 -7.61 -8.13
C THR A 45 9.67 -8.82 -8.62
N ALA A 46 10.10 -9.45 -9.72
CA ALA A 46 9.35 -10.49 -10.42
C ALA A 46 9.05 -11.76 -9.59
N GLU A 47 9.76 -11.97 -8.48
CA GLU A 47 9.55 -13.11 -7.58
C GLU A 47 8.28 -12.95 -6.70
N GLU A 48 7.81 -11.72 -6.50
CA GLU A 48 6.67 -11.42 -5.64
C GLU A 48 5.37 -11.36 -6.47
N ASP A 49 4.48 -12.35 -6.34
CA ASP A 49 3.16 -12.33 -6.96
C ASP A 49 2.08 -11.87 -5.96
N PRO A 50 1.56 -10.63 -6.08
CA PRO A 50 0.54 -10.10 -5.18
C PRO A 50 -0.81 -10.85 -5.27
N ARG A 51 -1.00 -11.74 -6.26
CA ARG A 51 -2.22 -12.52 -6.44
C ARG A 51 -2.06 -14.00 -6.09
N ALA A 52 -0.89 -14.42 -5.59
CA ALA A 52 -0.60 -15.82 -5.31
C ALA A 52 -1.69 -16.48 -4.44
N GLU A 53 -2.14 -15.81 -3.38
CA GLU A 53 -3.17 -16.33 -2.47
C GLU A 53 -4.53 -16.53 -3.15
N LEU A 54 -4.90 -15.67 -4.11
CA LEU A 54 -6.16 -15.81 -4.87
C LEU A 54 -6.17 -17.11 -5.69
N PHE A 55 -5.03 -17.47 -6.28
CA PHE A 55 -4.90 -18.71 -7.05
C PHE A 55 -4.88 -19.96 -6.15
N GLN A 56 -4.34 -19.86 -4.93
CA GLN A 56 -4.41 -20.96 -3.97
C GLN A 56 -5.84 -21.19 -3.48
N ALA A 57 -6.56 -20.12 -3.16
CA ALA A 57 -7.97 -20.20 -2.77
C ALA A 57 -8.85 -20.84 -3.86
N ALA A 58 -8.59 -20.52 -5.14
CA ALA A 58 -9.35 -21.08 -6.27
C ALA A 58 -9.12 -22.58 -6.52
N LYS A 59 -8.01 -23.17 -6.05
CA LYS A 59 -7.73 -24.62 -6.21
C LYS A 59 -8.40 -25.49 -5.14
N GLY A 60 -8.87 -24.88 -4.04
CA GLY A 60 -9.57 -25.57 -2.95
C GLY A 60 -11.09 -25.51 -3.03
N ALA A 61 -11.64 -24.88 -4.09
CA ALA A 61 -13.06 -24.84 -4.43
C ALA A 61 -13.36 -25.80 -5.59
#